data_AF-A0A2P6PGU8-F1
#
_entry.id   AF-A0A2P6PGU8-F1
#
_cell.length_a   1.000
_cell.length_b   1.000
_cell.length_c   1.000
_cell.angle_alpha   90.00
_cell.angle_beta   90.00
_cell.angle_gamma   90.00
#
_symmetry.space_group_name_H-M   'P 1'
#
loop_
_entity.id
_entity.type
_entity.pdbx_description
1 polymer ?
#
loop_
_entity_poly.entity_id
_entity_poly.type
_entity_poly.pdbx_seq_one_letter_code
_entity_poly.pdbx_strand_id
1 'polypeptide(L)'
;MEVFEEATKDCEDEYLTRVFGTIADYNSLNDCVIKLFDAMGGIGISDKAKELSKSVSNLDILSPVAIFNMVIMIYSDARNAKGALKVYHHMIATGVTPVSFTYTILISTLAQDFSDVNFLGYAKKYFLEMLDKGMKPNPTPYINVMDAIAYRETEEKAKVFLEQIKAKGFILPHHTPPRTWFSIQRRPLHRSIPGTEDVC
;
A
#
# COMPACT_ATOMS: atom_id res chain seq x y z
N MET A 1 -7.62 23.74 -4.45
CA MET A 1 -6.64 23.04 -5.31
C MET A 1 -5.20 23.01 -4.76
N GLU A 2 -4.77 23.96 -3.93
CA GLU A 2 -3.37 24.08 -3.44
C GLU A 2 -2.77 22.77 -2.89
N VAL A 3 -3.49 22.01 -2.05
CA VAL A 3 -3.00 20.74 -1.50
C VAL A 3 -2.75 19.68 -2.59
N PHE A 4 -3.53 19.68 -3.67
CA PHE A 4 -3.34 18.74 -4.77
C PHE A 4 -2.09 19.08 -5.57
N GLU A 5 -1.93 20.36 -5.94
CA GLU A 5 -0.74 20.86 -6.64
C GLU A 5 0.53 20.56 -5.82
N GLU A 6 0.48 20.85 -4.52
CA GLU A 6 1.57 20.60 -3.57
C GLU A 6 1.87 19.09 -3.42
N ALA A 7 0.86 18.22 -3.43
CA ALA A 7 1.05 16.76 -3.39
C ALA A 7 1.63 16.17 -4.68
N THR A 8 1.46 16.85 -5.82
CA THR A 8 1.92 16.38 -7.14
C THR A 8 3.16 17.10 -7.68
N LYS A 9 3.62 18.16 -7.02
CA LYS A 9 4.70 19.03 -7.53
C LYS A 9 6.03 18.33 -7.82
N ASP A 10 6.32 17.26 -7.07
CA ASP A 10 7.57 16.51 -7.19
C ASP A 10 7.41 15.28 -8.12
N CYS A 11 6.34 15.24 -8.94
CA CYS A 11 6.11 14.18 -9.91
C CYS A 11 7.01 14.34 -11.14
N GLU A 12 7.90 13.37 -11.36
CA GLU A 12 8.80 13.31 -12.51
C GLU A 12 8.32 12.36 -13.62
N ASP A 13 7.29 11.56 -13.34
CA ASP A 13 6.75 10.55 -14.27
C ASP A 13 5.80 11.21 -15.28
N GLU A 14 6.15 11.18 -16.57
CA GLU A 14 5.40 11.86 -17.64
C GLU A 14 3.95 11.37 -17.75
N TYR A 15 3.72 10.07 -17.59
CA TYR A 15 2.37 9.50 -17.62
C TYR A 15 1.55 10.03 -16.46
N LEU A 16 2.13 10.02 -15.25
CA LEU A 16 1.45 10.52 -14.06
C LEU A 16 1.24 12.03 -14.10
N THR A 17 2.18 12.81 -14.62
CA THR A 17 2.01 14.24 -14.84
C THR A 17 0.86 14.53 -15.79
N ARG A 18 0.67 13.72 -16.84
CA ARG A 18 -0.51 13.82 -17.71
C ARG A 18 -1.80 13.46 -16.97
N VAL A 19 -1.80 12.38 -16.18
CA VAL A 19 -2.95 11.99 -15.36
C VAL A 19 -3.31 13.11 -14.37
N PHE A 20 -2.35 13.67 -13.66
CA PHE A 20 -2.56 14.80 -12.75
C PHE A 20 -3.05 16.05 -13.48
N GLY A 21 -2.54 16.32 -14.68
CA GLY A 21 -3.02 17.40 -15.54
C GLY A 21 -4.49 17.24 -15.96
N THR A 22 -4.97 16.00 -16.17
CA THR A 22 -6.40 15.74 -16.46
C THR A 22 -7.29 15.90 -15.22
N ILE A 23 -6.78 15.64 -14.02
CA ILE A 23 -7.56 15.78 -12.77
C ILE A 23 -7.87 17.25 -12.44
N ALA A 24 -7.18 18.20 -13.08
CA ALA A 24 -7.55 19.61 -13.04
C ALA A 24 -8.90 19.92 -13.70
N ASP A 25 -9.50 18.97 -14.45
CA ASP A 25 -10.86 19.06 -14.95
C ASP A 25 -11.89 18.36 -14.01
N TYR A 26 -13.10 18.94 -13.92
CA TYR A 26 -14.15 18.51 -12.98
C TYR A 26 -14.64 17.07 -13.22
N ASN A 27 -14.62 16.60 -14.47
CA ASN A 27 -15.17 15.28 -14.83
C ASN A 27 -14.20 14.14 -14.47
N SER A 28 -12.90 14.33 -14.71
CA SER A 28 -11.84 13.37 -14.39
C SER A 28 -11.59 13.28 -12.88
N LEU A 29 -11.77 14.40 -12.16
CA LEU A 29 -11.79 14.40 -10.70
C LEU A 29 -12.90 13.50 -10.15
N ASN A 30 -14.13 13.65 -10.63
CA ASN A 30 -15.25 12.85 -10.14
C ASN A 30 -15.01 11.36 -10.37
N ASP A 31 -14.40 10.97 -11.49
CA ASP A 31 -14.00 9.58 -11.73
C ASP A 31 -12.94 9.09 -10.73
N CYS A 32 -11.93 9.91 -10.41
CA CYS A 32 -10.92 9.57 -9.38
C CYS A 32 -11.52 9.47 -7.97
N VAL A 33 -12.46 10.34 -7.65
CA VAL A 33 -13.17 10.34 -6.36
C VAL A 33 -14.10 9.13 -6.25
N ILE A 34 -14.80 8.76 -7.33
CA ILE A 34 -15.59 7.53 -7.41
C ILE A 34 -14.68 6.32 -7.20
N LYS A 35 -13.55 6.24 -7.90
CA LYS A 35 -12.55 5.16 -7.70
C LYS A 35 -12.05 5.11 -6.26
N LEU A 36 -11.77 6.26 -5.64
CA LEU A 36 -11.35 6.35 -4.25
C LEU A 36 -12.44 5.80 -3.32
N PHE A 37 -13.70 6.18 -3.55
CA PHE A 37 -14.84 5.68 -2.77
C PHE A 37 -15.12 4.21 -2.99
N ASP A 38 -15.01 3.70 -4.22
CA ASP A 38 -15.16 2.29 -4.54
C ASP A 38 -14.05 1.47 -3.87
N ALA A 39 -12.80 1.95 -3.91
CA ALA A 39 -11.68 1.33 -3.20
C ALA A 39 -11.90 1.33 -1.69
N MET A 40 -12.41 2.43 -1.10
CA MET A 40 -12.77 2.50 0.32
C MET A 40 -13.96 1.59 0.67
N GLY A 41 -14.94 1.47 -0.23
CA GLY A 41 -16.14 0.63 -0.10
C GLY A 41 -15.81 -0.86 -0.17
N GLY A 42 -14.91 -1.27 -1.07
CA GLY A 42 -14.36 -2.62 -1.15
C GLY A 42 -13.51 -3.00 0.07
N ILE A 43 -13.12 -2.01 0.88
CA ILE A 43 -12.37 -2.14 2.13
C ILE A 43 -13.30 -2.14 3.37
N GLY A 44 -14.62 -2.06 3.18
CA GLY A 44 -15.61 -2.20 4.27
C GLY A 44 -15.90 -0.91 5.05
N ILE A 45 -15.55 0.27 4.50
CA ILE A 45 -15.91 1.58 5.05
C ILE A 45 -17.10 2.13 4.24
N SER A 46 -18.25 1.44 4.29
CA SER A 46 -19.33 1.60 3.30
C SER A 46 -20.22 2.83 3.48
N ASP A 47 -20.41 3.31 4.71
CA ASP A 47 -21.54 4.22 4.99
C ASP A 47 -21.14 5.70 4.85
N LYS A 48 -19.91 6.07 5.20
CA LYS A 48 -19.38 7.42 5.00
C LYS A 48 -18.98 7.72 3.55
N ALA A 49 -18.60 6.71 2.79
CA ALA A 49 -18.20 6.85 1.38
C ALA A 49 -19.39 7.25 0.48
N LYS A 50 -20.59 6.70 0.76
CA LYS A 50 -21.79 6.95 -0.04
C LYS A 50 -22.46 8.32 0.22
N GLU A 51 -22.45 8.81 1.46
CA GLU A 51 -22.99 10.14 1.76
C GLU A 51 -22.09 11.25 1.20
N LEU A 52 -20.77 11.07 1.24
CA LEU A 52 -19.81 12.07 0.74
C LEU A 52 -19.77 12.13 -0.79
N SER A 53 -20.05 11.01 -1.48
CA SER A 53 -20.19 10.91 -2.95
C SER A 53 -21.28 11.83 -3.52
N LYS A 54 -22.38 12.07 -2.78
CA LYS A 54 -23.46 12.95 -3.25
C LYS A 54 -23.13 14.45 -3.15
N SER A 55 -22.08 14.80 -2.38
CA SER A 55 -21.66 16.19 -2.13
C SER A 55 -20.42 16.64 -2.90
N VAL A 56 -19.88 15.82 -3.81
CA VAL A 56 -18.70 16.12 -4.63
C VAL A 56 -19.07 17.09 -5.76
N SER A 57 -19.45 18.30 -5.38
CA SER A 57 -19.80 19.36 -6.33
C SER A 57 -18.67 20.36 -6.56
N ASN A 58 -17.59 20.32 -5.76
CA ASN A 58 -16.41 21.18 -5.91
C ASN A 58 -15.16 20.54 -5.28
N LEU A 59 -14.01 20.63 -5.95
CA LEU A 59 -12.68 20.25 -5.43
C LEU A 59 -12.33 20.92 -4.10
N ASP A 60 -12.90 22.10 -3.85
CA ASP A 60 -12.73 22.87 -2.60
C ASP A 60 -13.41 22.23 -1.38
N ILE A 61 -14.17 21.14 -1.58
CA ILE A 61 -14.87 20.41 -0.50
C ILE A 61 -14.08 19.17 -0.05
N LEU A 62 -13.07 18.71 -0.80
CA LEU A 62 -12.29 17.53 -0.42
C LEU A 62 -11.32 17.86 0.71
N SER A 63 -11.40 17.09 1.81
CA SER A 63 -10.44 17.21 2.90
C SER A 63 -9.00 16.93 2.41
N PRO A 64 -7.97 17.56 3.01
CA PRO A 64 -6.57 17.27 2.66
C PRO A 64 -6.22 15.78 2.70
N VAL A 65 -6.77 15.04 3.66
CA VAL A 65 -6.60 13.57 3.79
C VAL A 65 -7.10 12.84 2.54
N ALA A 66 -8.25 13.24 2.00
CA ALA A 66 -8.83 12.63 0.80
C ALA A 66 -7.98 12.91 -0.44
N ILE A 67 -7.46 14.14 -0.57
CA ILE A 67 -6.56 14.54 -1.67
C ILE A 67 -5.28 13.69 -1.63
N PHE A 68 -4.62 13.62 -0.49
CA PHE A 68 -3.41 12.80 -0.33
C PHE A 68 -3.65 11.32 -0.63
N ASN A 69 -4.74 10.75 -0.12
CA ASN A 69 -5.08 9.36 -0.38
C ASN A 69 -5.36 9.09 -1.87
N MET A 70 -5.99 10.04 -2.56
CA MET A 70 -6.22 9.96 -4.01
C MET A 70 -4.90 9.90 -4.77
N VAL A 71 -3.96 10.80 -4.47
CA VAL A 71 -2.65 10.84 -5.14
C VAL A 71 -1.85 9.57 -4.84
N ILE A 72 -1.85 9.08 -3.59
CA ILE A 72 -1.21 7.81 -3.21
C ILE A 72 -1.81 6.63 -3.98
N MET A 73 -3.14 6.60 -4.15
CA MET A 73 -3.83 5.57 -4.92
C MET A 73 -3.43 5.60 -6.41
N ILE A 74 -3.35 6.80 -7.01
CA ILE A 74 -2.91 6.96 -8.41
C ILE A 74 -1.49 6.41 -8.61
N TYR A 75 -0.55 6.75 -7.71
CA TYR A 75 0.80 6.17 -7.74
C TYR A 75 0.78 4.65 -7.54
N SER A 76 -0.09 4.13 -6.67
CA SER A 76 -0.25 2.70 -6.43
C SER A 76 -0.76 1.96 -7.68
N ASP A 77 -1.75 2.51 -8.37
CA ASP A 77 -2.32 1.94 -9.60
C ASP A 77 -1.30 1.92 -10.73
N ALA A 78 -0.45 2.95 -10.79
CA ALA A 78 0.70 3.01 -11.70
C ALA A 78 1.89 2.13 -11.26
N ARG A 79 1.75 1.34 -10.18
CA ARG A 79 2.81 0.48 -9.63
C ARG A 79 4.10 1.23 -9.28
N ASN A 80 3.98 2.50 -8.89
CA ASN A 80 5.10 3.35 -8.52
C ASN A 80 5.17 3.53 -7.00
N ALA A 81 5.75 2.54 -6.31
CA ALA A 81 5.81 2.54 -4.85
C ALA A 81 6.68 3.67 -4.28
N LYS A 82 7.73 4.08 -5.02
CA LYS A 82 8.59 5.21 -4.63
C LYS A 82 7.80 6.51 -4.61
N GLY A 83 6.98 6.76 -5.63
CA GLY A 83 6.09 7.92 -5.70
C GLY A 83 5.05 7.90 -4.59
N ALA A 84 4.36 6.78 -4.39
CA ALA A 84 3.39 6.61 -3.30
C ALA A 84 4.02 6.91 -1.92
N LEU A 85 5.25 6.42 -1.68
CA LEU A 85 5.98 6.64 -0.44
C LEU A 85 6.39 8.11 -0.25
N LYS A 86 6.84 8.80 -1.32
CA LYS A 86 7.12 10.25 -1.29
C LYS A 86 5.90 11.04 -0.86
N VAL A 87 4.74 10.77 -1.48
CA VAL A 87 3.49 11.47 -1.16
C VAL A 87 3.02 11.18 0.26
N TYR A 88 3.16 9.95 0.74
CA TYR A 88 2.89 9.61 2.15
C TYR A 88 3.77 10.41 3.12
N HIS A 89 5.07 10.54 2.85
CA HIS A 89 5.96 11.35 3.69
C HIS A 89 5.59 12.83 3.64
N HIS A 90 5.20 13.32 2.48
CA HIS A 90 4.73 14.69 2.32
C HIS A 90 3.44 14.98 3.10
N MET A 91 2.48 14.04 3.08
CA MET A 91 1.26 14.08 3.90
C MET A 91 1.58 14.28 5.39
N ILE A 92 2.55 13.52 5.92
CA ILE A 92 2.95 13.65 7.33
C ILE A 92 3.69 14.98 7.58
N ALA A 93 4.58 15.38 6.69
CA ALA A 93 5.37 16.61 6.82
C ALA A 93 4.50 17.88 6.84
N THR A 94 3.35 17.84 6.16
CA THR A 94 2.35 18.91 6.14
C THR A 94 1.34 18.83 7.30
N GLY A 95 1.54 17.91 8.25
CA GLY A 95 0.69 17.74 9.43
C GLY A 95 -0.62 17.00 9.16
N VAL A 96 -0.82 16.47 7.95
CA VAL A 96 -2.02 15.70 7.61
C VAL A 96 -1.85 14.27 8.15
N THR A 97 -2.77 13.85 9.02
CA THR A 97 -2.65 12.55 9.70
C THR A 97 -3.16 11.41 8.82
N PRO A 98 -2.33 10.38 8.53
CA PRO A 98 -2.76 9.19 7.79
C PRO A 98 -3.89 8.42 8.48
N VAL A 99 -4.79 7.85 7.69
CA VAL A 99 -5.89 7.00 8.17
C VAL A 99 -5.66 5.54 7.79
N SER A 100 -6.47 4.63 8.34
CA SER A 100 -6.35 3.18 8.06
C SER A 100 -6.31 2.84 6.56
N PHE A 101 -7.08 3.57 5.75
CA PHE A 101 -7.07 3.43 4.29
C PHE A 101 -5.72 3.82 3.66
N THR A 102 -5.09 4.91 4.13
CA THR A 102 -3.75 5.34 3.70
C THR A 102 -2.72 4.23 3.89
N TYR A 103 -2.68 3.63 5.09
CA TYR A 103 -1.79 2.50 5.40
C TYR A 103 -2.10 1.29 4.52
N THR A 104 -3.39 1.00 4.31
CA THR A 104 -3.82 -0.16 3.50
C THR A 104 -3.28 -0.09 2.08
N ILE A 105 -3.39 1.06 1.41
CA ILE A 105 -2.84 1.25 0.07
C ILE A 105 -1.32 1.17 0.13
N LEU A 106 -0.68 2.00 0.95
CA LEU A 106 0.78 2.12 1.00
C LEU A 106 1.48 0.78 1.28
N ILE A 107 1.00 0.01 2.27
CA ILE A 107 1.55 -1.30 2.62
C ILE A 107 1.41 -2.26 1.44
N SER A 108 0.24 -2.27 0.79
CA SER A 108 -0.02 -3.14 -0.36
C SER A 108 0.89 -2.81 -1.55
N THR A 109 1.03 -1.53 -1.88
CA THR A 109 1.91 -1.05 -2.95
C THR A 109 3.36 -1.44 -2.68
N LEU A 110 3.88 -1.19 -1.47
CA LEU A 110 5.26 -1.52 -1.09
C LEU A 110 5.51 -3.03 -1.05
N ALA A 111 4.58 -3.81 -0.51
CA ALA A 111 4.73 -5.27 -0.42
C ALA A 111 4.75 -5.94 -1.81
N GLN A 112 4.00 -5.38 -2.77
CA GLN A 112 3.92 -5.93 -4.13
C GLN A 112 4.97 -5.38 -5.09
N ASP A 113 5.73 -4.36 -4.71
CA ASP A 113 6.81 -3.81 -5.55
C ASP A 113 8.14 -4.52 -5.25
N PHE A 114 8.68 -5.22 -6.25
CA PHE A 114 9.90 -6.03 -6.15
C PHE A 114 11.15 -5.28 -6.66
N SER A 115 11.02 -4.02 -7.08
CA SER A 115 12.12 -3.25 -7.67
C SER A 115 13.15 -2.78 -6.63
N ASP A 116 12.75 -2.57 -5.37
CA ASP A 116 13.63 -2.21 -4.26
C ASP A 116 13.55 -3.25 -3.14
N VAL A 117 14.71 -3.77 -2.74
CA VAL A 117 14.86 -4.75 -1.65
C VAL A 117 14.37 -4.22 -0.29
N ASN A 118 14.32 -2.90 -0.11
CA ASN A 118 13.91 -2.25 1.13
C ASN A 118 12.38 -2.12 1.25
N PHE A 119 11.62 -2.20 0.15
CA PHE A 119 10.17 -1.97 0.18
C PHE A 119 9.42 -2.96 1.05
N LEU A 120 9.82 -4.24 1.08
CA LEU A 120 9.22 -5.21 2.01
C LEU A 120 9.50 -4.82 3.48
N GLY A 121 10.68 -4.29 3.78
CA GLY A 121 11.02 -3.77 5.10
C GLY A 121 10.10 -2.61 5.51
N TYR A 122 9.88 -1.67 4.59
CA TYR A 122 8.94 -0.56 4.82
C TYR A 122 7.49 -1.02 4.96
N ALA A 123 7.03 -1.97 4.14
CA ALA A 123 5.69 -2.53 4.24
C ALA A 123 5.44 -3.17 5.62
N LYS A 124 6.40 -3.96 6.12
CA LYS A 124 6.34 -4.53 7.49
C LYS A 124 6.34 -3.44 8.56
N LYS A 125 7.22 -2.44 8.43
CA LYS A 125 7.28 -1.30 9.37
C LYS A 125 5.93 -0.58 9.45
N TYR A 126 5.35 -0.21 8.31
CA TYR A 126 4.08 0.51 8.29
C TYR A 126 2.89 -0.34 8.75
N PHE A 127 2.92 -1.66 8.53
CA PHE A 127 1.92 -2.56 9.10
C PHE A 127 1.98 -2.59 10.64
N LEU A 128 3.18 -2.66 11.21
CA LEU A 128 3.36 -2.61 12.67
C LEU A 128 2.97 -1.24 13.24
N GLU A 129 3.33 -0.14 12.55
CA GLU A 129 2.93 1.21 12.94
C GLU A 129 1.40 1.39 12.93
N MET A 130 0.71 0.83 11.93
CA MET A 130 -0.75 0.81 11.86
C MET A 130 -1.37 0.14 13.10
N LEU A 131 -0.80 -0.99 13.52
CA LEU A 131 -1.23 -1.68 14.74
C LEU A 131 -0.94 -0.87 16.01
N ASP A 132 0.23 -0.23 16.10
CA ASP A 132 0.60 0.62 17.24
C ASP A 132 -0.33 1.83 17.41
N LYS A 133 -0.88 2.32 16.31
CA LYS A 133 -1.91 3.38 16.32
C LYS A 133 -3.32 2.86 16.64
N GLY A 134 -3.46 1.58 17.00
CA GLY A 134 -4.73 0.93 17.30
C GLY A 134 -5.64 0.77 16.08
N MET A 135 -5.12 0.94 14.87
CA MET A 135 -5.91 0.78 13.65
C MET A 135 -6.05 -0.71 13.32
N LYS A 136 -7.27 -1.11 12.95
CA LYS A 136 -7.53 -2.49 12.52
C LYS A 136 -7.13 -2.65 11.04
N PRO A 137 -6.14 -3.48 10.71
CA PRO A 137 -5.76 -3.74 9.33
C PRO A 137 -6.87 -4.49 8.60
N ASN A 138 -7.05 -4.13 7.33
CA ASN A 138 -7.81 -4.95 6.42
C ASN A 138 -7.07 -6.26 6.13
N PRO A 139 -7.76 -7.32 5.67
CA PRO A 139 -7.09 -8.57 5.31
C PRO A 139 -6.06 -8.39 4.18
N THR A 140 -6.34 -7.49 3.23
CA THR A 140 -5.50 -7.25 2.03
C THR A 140 -4.03 -6.91 2.34
N PRO A 141 -3.70 -5.89 3.16
CA PRO A 141 -2.31 -5.55 3.46
C PRO A 141 -1.59 -6.68 4.19
N TYR A 142 -2.28 -7.44 5.04
CA TYR A 142 -1.71 -8.62 5.69
C TYR A 142 -1.35 -9.70 4.65
N ILE A 143 -2.28 -10.06 3.76
CA ILE A 143 -2.05 -11.06 2.70
C ILE A 143 -0.87 -10.64 1.82
N ASN A 144 -0.85 -9.39 1.37
CA ASN A 144 0.22 -8.86 0.51
C ASN A 144 1.60 -8.92 1.17
N VAL A 145 1.71 -8.53 2.45
CA VAL A 145 2.97 -8.62 3.20
C VAL A 145 3.40 -10.08 3.35
N MET A 146 2.48 -10.98 3.69
CA MET A 146 2.80 -12.38 3.89
C MET A 146 3.19 -13.10 2.59
N ASP A 147 2.53 -12.80 1.46
CA ASP A 147 2.92 -13.29 0.14
C ASP A 147 4.32 -12.79 -0.24
N ALA A 148 4.62 -11.52 0.03
CA ALA A 148 5.93 -10.93 -0.24
C ALA A 148 7.04 -11.53 0.64
N ILE A 149 6.78 -11.76 1.94
CA ILE A 149 7.70 -12.48 2.83
C ILE A 149 7.97 -13.89 2.29
N ALA A 150 6.92 -14.63 1.91
CA ALA A 150 7.07 -15.98 1.41
C ALA A 150 7.89 -16.07 0.11
N TYR A 151 7.93 -15.00 -0.67
CA TYR A 151 8.73 -14.92 -1.89
C TYR A 151 10.16 -14.42 -1.66
N ARG A 152 10.36 -13.48 -0.72
CA ARG A 152 11.61 -12.71 -0.57
C ARG A 152 12.44 -13.07 0.66
N GLU A 153 11.85 -13.74 1.66
CA GLU A 153 12.47 -13.95 2.96
C GLU A 153 12.41 -15.41 3.41
N THR A 154 13.20 -15.74 4.45
CA THR A 154 13.23 -17.08 5.03
C THR A 154 12.05 -17.31 5.97
N GLU A 155 11.78 -18.57 6.28
CA GLU A 155 10.71 -18.95 7.22
C GLU A 155 10.92 -18.33 8.61
N GLU A 156 12.17 -18.17 9.06
CA GLU A 156 12.50 -17.54 10.34
C GLU A 156 12.05 -16.07 10.36
N LYS A 157 12.31 -15.32 9.29
CA LYS A 157 11.85 -13.93 9.18
C LYS A 157 10.33 -13.83 9.14
N ALA A 158 9.66 -14.79 8.49
CA ALA A 158 8.20 -14.89 8.51
C ALA A 158 7.66 -15.11 9.92
N LYS A 159 8.25 -16.04 10.68
CA LYS A 159 7.88 -16.31 12.08
C LYS A 159 8.09 -15.08 12.96
N VAL A 160 9.23 -14.39 12.82
CA VAL A 160 9.49 -13.16 13.57
C VAL A 160 8.40 -12.11 13.33
N PHE A 161 8.03 -11.87 12.07
CA PHE A 161 6.97 -10.93 11.75
C PHE A 161 5.60 -11.36 12.31
N LEU A 162 5.27 -12.65 12.21
CA LEU A 162 4.04 -13.21 12.79
C LEU A 162 3.96 -13.03 14.31
N GLU A 163 5.05 -13.24 15.03
CA GLU A 163 5.09 -13.00 16.47
C GLU A 163 4.96 -11.51 16.82
N GLN A 164 5.56 -10.62 16.03
CA GLN A 164 5.40 -9.17 16.21
C GLN A 164 3.94 -8.72 16.05
N ILE A 165 3.23 -9.19 15.03
CA ILE A 165 1.82 -8.79 14.82
C ILE A 165 0.89 -9.40 15.87
N LYS A 166 1.15 -10.63 16.34
CA LYS A 166 0.41 -11.24 17.45
C LYS A 166 0.62 -10.49 18.76
N ALA A 167 1.87 -10.10 19.07
CA ALA A 167 2.19 -9.32 20.26
C ALA A 167 1.48 -7.96 20.29
N LYS A 168 1.16 -7.41 19.12
CA LYS A 168 0.35 -6.19 18.95
C LYS A 168 -1.16 -6.44 18.91
N GLY A 169 -1.61 -7.65 19.21
CA GLY A 169 -3.03 -8.00 19.31
C GLY A 169 -3.74 -8.25 17.97
N PHE A 170 -3.01 -8.37 16.87
CA PHE A 170 -3.62 -8.72 15.58
C PHE A 170 -4.02 -10.20 15.57
N ILE A 171 -5.32 -10.45 15.45
CA ILE A 171 -5.87 -11.81 15.32
C ILE A 171 -5.69 -12.25 13.87
N LEU A 172 -4.90 -13.29 13.66
CA LEU A 172 -4.67 -13.86 12.33
C LEU A 172 -6.01 -14.36 11.74
N PRO A 173 -6.35 -14.03 10.49
CA PRO A 173 -7.55 -14.55 9.84
C PRO A 173 -7.52 -16.09 9.81
N HIS A 174 -8.60 -16.74 10.25
CA HIS A 174 -8.69 -18.20 10.44
C HIS A 174 -8.49 -19.06 9.16
N HIS A 175 -8.41 -18.49 7.95
CA HIS A 175 -8.39 -19.25 6.68
C HIS A 175 -7.51 -18.72 5.55
N THR A 176 -6.37 -18.09 5.84
CA THR A 176 -5.36 -17.85 4.79
C THR A 176 -3.94 -17.97 5.34
N PRO A 177 -3.38 -19.17 5.47
CA PRO A 177 -1.97 -19.32 5.13
C PRO A 177 -1.83 -18.81 3.69
N PRO A 178 -0.91 -17.88 3.39
CA PRO A 178 -0.64 -17.47 2.03
C PRO A 178 -0.47 -18.73 1.17
N ARG A 179 -0.93 -18.74 -0.08
CA ARG A 179 -0.90 -19.91 -0.99
C ARG A 179 0.48 -20.60 -1.07
N THR A 180 1.52 -19.89 -0.67
CA THR A 180 2.92 -20.27 -0.62
C THR A 180 3.36 -20.98 0.67
N TRP A 181 2.65 -20.84 1.81
CA TRP A 181 3.04 -21.43 3.09
C TRP A 181 3.08 -22.96 3.06
N PHE A 182 2.07 -23.59 2.44
CA PHE A 182 2.06 -25.05 2.25
C PHE A 182 3.12 -25.54 1.25
N SER A 183 3.58 -24.67 0.35
CA SER A 183 4.62 -24.96 -0.65
C SER A 183 6.02 -24.97 -0.04
N ILE A 184 6.24 -24.12 0.98
CA ILE A 184 7.54 -23.96 1.65
C ILE A 184 7.84 -25.15 2.56
N GLN A 185 6.85 -25.73 3.24
CA GLN A 185 7.04 -26.95 4.05
C GLN A 185 7.44 -28.20 3.24
N ARG A 186 7.38 -28.17 1.89
CA ARG A 186 7.64 -29.33 1.03
C ARG A 186 8.84 -29.20 0.09
N ARG A 187 9.57 -28.08 0.09
CA ARG A 187 10.79 -27.95 -0.75
C ARG A 187 12.03 -28.25 0.08
N PRO A 188 12.82 -29.30 -0.24
CA PRO A 188 14.11 -29.51 0.40
C PRO A 188 15.04 -28.34 0.06
N LEU A 189 15.72 -27.80 1.07
CA LEU A 189 16.64 -26.65 0.98
C LEU A 189 17.96 -26.90 0.22
N HIS A 190 18.11 -28.00 -0.50
CA HIS A 190 19.32 -28.27 -1.28
C HIS A 190 19.00 -28.57 -2.74
N ARG A 191 19.26 -27.59 -3.61
CA ARG A 191 19.90 -27.88 -4.90
C ARG A 191 21.24 -27.16 -4.93
N SER A 192 22.27 -27.96 -4.78
CA SER A 192 23.67 -27.66 -4.99
C SER A 192 23.85 -26.88 -6.31
N ILE A 193 24.67 -25.83 -6.24
CA ILE A 193 25.25 -25.18 -7.42
C ILE A 193 26.10 -26.25 -8.14
N PRO A 194 25.86 -26.57 -9.42
CA PRO A 194 26.76 -27.44 -10.16
C PRO A 194 28.11 -26.73 -10.30
N GLY A 195 29.17 -27.42 -9.91
CA GLY A 195 30.52 -26.91 -9.89
C GLY A 195 30.98 -26.41 -11.26
N THR A 196 31.79 -25.36 -11.21
CA THR A 196 32.74 -25.01 -12.25
C THR A 196 33.71 -26.18 -12.41
N GLU A 197 33.58 -26.94 -13.50
CA GLU A 197 34.64 -27.87 -13.90
C GLU A 197 35.83 -27.07 -14.44
N ASP A 198 36.97 -27.36 -13.83
CA ASP A 198 38.30 -26.93 -14.23
C ASP A 198 38.60 -27.34 -15.68
N VAL A 199 39.04 -26.38 -16.49
CA VAL A 199 39.70 -26.65 -17.77
C VAL A 199 41.21 -26.55 -17.52
N CYS A 200 41.85 -27.71 -17.41
CA CYS A 200 43.28 -27.89 -17.67
C CYS A 200 43.54 -27.93 -19.18
#